data_AF-A0A256IEH5-F1
#
_entry.id   AF-A0A256IEH5-F1
#
_cell.length_a   1.000
_cell.length_b   1.000
_cell.length_c   1.000
_cell.angle_alpha   90.00
_cell.angle_beta   90.00
_cell.angle_gamma   90.00
#
_symmetry.space_group_name_H-M   'P 1'
#
loop_
_entity.id
_entity.type
_entity.pdbx_description
1 polymer ?
#
loop_
_entity_poly.entity_id
_entity_poly.type
_entity_poly.pdbx_seq_one_letter_code
_entity_poly.pdbx_strand_id
1 'polypeptide(L)'
;MVLAPSVAGLPTYRFWGVTVVRDELFLLAALLVLWATLGRWIYRDATTRGSEWAWQWGFGTPLTLIAGLDVMLLVVVIYLLLRSSD
;
A
#
# COMPACT_ATOMS: atom_id res chain seq x y z
N MET A 1 11.24 46.90 2.31
CA MET A 1 10.41 45.85 1.69
C MET A 1 11.21 44.57 1.70
N VAL A 2 10.91 43.64 2.61
CA VAL A 2 11.55 42.32 2.62
C VAL A 2 10.66 41.41 1.78
N LEU A 3 11.14 41.01 0.60
CA LEU A 3 10.56 39.92 -0.18
C LEU A 3 10.72 38.65 0.68
N ALA A 4 9.65 38.22 1.33
CA ALA A 4 9.62 36.90 1.94
C ALA A 4 9.88 35.88 0.81
N PRO A 5 10.91 35.03 0.88
CA PRO A 5 11.03 33.92 -0.06
C PRO A 5 9.77 33.08 0.10
N SER A 6 9.09 32.79 -1.00
CA SER A 6 7.89 31.95 -1.02
C SER A 6 8.21 30.60 -0.39
N VAL A 7 7.69 30.35 0.81
CA VAL A 7 7.90 29.14 1.61
C VAL A 7 7.32 27.86 0.95
N ALA A 8 6.65 27.97 -0.20
CA ALA A 8 5.88 26.86 -0.78
C ALA A 8 6.37 26.39 -2.17
N GLY A 9 7.68 26.33 -2.38
CA GLY A 9 8.25 25.60 -3.51
C GLY A 9 8.30 24.09 -3.22
N LEU A 10 7.15 23.45 -2.98
CA LEU A 10 7.12 21.98 -2.88
C LEU A 10 7.69 21.44 -4.20
N PRO A 11 8.75 20.60 -4.16
CA PRO A 11 9.35 20.10 -5.39
C PRO A 11 8.30 19.29 -6.16
N THR A 12 7.89 19.79 -7.32
CA THR A 12 6.91 19.12 -8.19
C THR A 12 7.60 18.46 -9.37
N TYR A 13 7.15 17.26 -9.75
CA TYR A 13 7.55 16.60 -10.99
C TYR A 13 6.44 16.72 -12.03
N ARG A 14 6.82 16.92 -13.29
CA ARG A 14 5.86 16.92 -14.42
C ARG A 14 6.04 15.66 -15.25
N PHE A 15 5.04 14.78 -15.20
CA PHE A 15 4.99 13.56 -16.00
C PHE A 15 3.82 13.66 -16.99
N TRP A 16 4.09 13.58 -18.29
CA TRP A 16 3.04 13.54 -19.34
C TRP A 16 2.01 14.69 -19.26
N GLY A 17 2.45 15.88 -18.85
CA GLY A 17 1.58 17.05 -18.67
C GLY A 17 0.92 17.14 -17.29
N VAL A 18 0.89 16.06 -16.50
CA VAL A 18 0.41 16.04 -15.11
C VAL A 18 1.50 16.52 -14.17
N THR A 19 1.15 17.41 -13.24
CA THR A 19 2.04 17.86 -12.16
C THR A 19 1.72 17.07 -10.90
N VAL A 20 2.73 16.43 -10.32
CA VAL A 20 2.60 15.62 -9.09
C VAL A 20 3.60 16.15 -8.08
N VAL A 21 3.17 16.27 -6.83
CA VAL A 21 4.08 16.69 -5.75
C VAL A 21 5.05 15.55 -5.46
N ARG A 22 6.33 15.86 -5.23
CA ARG A 22 7.36 14.87 -4.85
C ARG A 22 6.90 13.97 -3.71
N ASP A 23 6.27 14.55 -2.70
CA ASP A 23 5.82 13.83 -1.51
C ASP A 23 4.72 12.82 -1.87
N GLU A 24 3.79 13.18 -2.76
CA GLU A 24 2.77 12.25 -3.27
C GLU A 24 3.40 11.08 -4.01
N LEU A 25 4.44 11.32 -4.82
CA LEU A 25 5.17 10.24 -5.51
C LEU A 25 5.87 9.30 -4.53
N PHE A 26 6.50 9.85 -3.49
CA PHE A 26 7.11 9.03 -2.44
C PHE A 26 6.08 8.24 -1.66
N LEU A 27 4.93 8.84 -1.33
CA LEU A 27 3.82 8.15 -0.68
C LEU A 27 3.29 7.01 -1.56
N LEU A 28 3.06 7.27 -2.85
CA LEU A 28 2.65 6.23 -3.81
C LEU A 28 3.68 5.10 -3.91
N ALA A 29 4.97 5.44 -4.00
CA ALA A 29 6.04 4.44 -4.02
C ALA A 29 6.08 3.63 -2.73
N ALA A 30 5.95 4.26 -1.57
CA ALA A 30 5.90 3.59 -0.27
C ALA A 30 4.68 2.66 -0.16
N LEU A 31 3.51 3.10 -0.64
CA LEU A 31 2.30 2.27 -0.68
C LEU A 31 2.47 1.08 -1.62
N LEU A 32 3.08 1.25 -2.80
CA LEU A 32 3.36 0.15 -3.72
C LEU A 32 4.35 -0.87 -3.11
N VAL A 33 5.37 -0.40 -2.40
CA VAL A 33 6.31 -1.27 -1.69
C VAL A 33 5.61 -2.03 -0.57
N LEU A 34 4.78 -1.35 0.24
CA LEU A 34 3.96 -1.98 1.26
C LEU A 34 3.04 -3.04 0.66
N TRP A 35 2.37 -2.69 -0.44
CA TRP A 35 1.46 -3.58 -1.16
C TRP A 35 2.17 -4.84 -1.67
N ALA A 36 3.33 -4.67 -2.32
CA ALA A 36 4.10 -5.79 -2.85
C ALA A 36 4.70 -6.66 -1.75
N THR A 37 5.19 -6.08 -0.65
CA THR A 37 5.81 -6.81 0.45
C THR A 37 4.78 -7.57 1.28
N LEU A 38 3.70 -6.91 1.70
CA LEU A 38 2.60 -7.53 2.45
C LEU A 38 1.92 -8.61 1.60
N GLY A 39 1.58 -8.28 0.36
CA GLY A 39 0.93 -9.23 -0.54
C GLY A 39 1.79 -10.45 -0.85
N ARG A 40 3.09 -10.26 -1.08
CA ARG A 40 4.04 -11.38 -1.25
C ARG A 40 4.14 -12.25 -0.01
N TRP A 41 4.15 -11.66 1.17
CA TRP A 41 4.21 -12.40 2.43
C TRP A 41 2.94 -13.24 2.63
N ILE A 42 1.76 -12.63 2.51
CA ILE A 42 0.46 -13.32 2.65
C ILE A 42 0.32 -14.42 1.61
N TYR A 43 0.62 -14.13 0.34
CA TYR A 43 0.58 -15.12 -0.74
C TYR A 43 1.44 -16.34 -0.41
N ARG A 44 2.70 -16.11 -0.02
CA ARG A 44 3.64 -17.20 0.30
C ARG A 44 3.16 -18.02 1.49
N ASP A 45 2.75 -17.38 2.58
CA ASP A 45 2.24 -18.06 3.77
C ASP A 45 1.00 -18.91 3.44
N ALA A 46 0.04 -18.36 2.70
CA ALA A 46 -1.16 -19.07 2.27
C ALA A 46 -0.85 -20.24 1.32
N THR A 47 0.06 -20.06 0.35
CA THR A 47 0.50 -21.13 -0.55
C THR A 47 1.22 -22.24 0.19
N THR A 48 2.08 -21.92 1.17
CA THR A 48 2.76 -22.95 1.98
C THR A 48 1.82 -23.80 2.81
N ARG A 49 0.61 -23.30 3.08
CA ARG A 49 -0.47 -24.00 3.80
C ARG A 49 -1.45 -24.73 2.88
N GLY A 50 -1.23 -24.68 1.56
CA GLY A 50 -2.13 -25.30 0.59
C GLY A 50 -3.46 -24.56 0.39
N SER A 51 -3.56 -23.29 0.79
CA SER A 51 -4.78 -22.51 0.62
C SER A 51 -5.08 -22.25 -0.86
N GLU A 52 -6.24 -22.70 -1.34
CA GLU A 52 -6.73 -22.41 -2.71
C GLU A 52 -6.96 -20.91 -2.94
N TRP A 53 -7.14 -20.16 -1.86
CA TRP A 53 -7.41 -18.73 -1.86
C TRP A 53 -6.14 -17.88 -1.73
N ALA A 54 -4.95 -18.49 -1.80
CA ALA A 54 -3.68 -17.79 -1.60
C ALA A 54 -3.52 -16.54 -2.48
N TRP A 55 -3.96 -16.60 -3.74
CA TRP A 55 -3.90 -15.45 -4.64
C TRP A 55 -4.85 -14.31 -4.22
N GLN A 56 -6.04 -14.64 -3.70
CA GLN A 56 -6.98 -13.63 -3.20
C GLN A 56 -6.48 -13.00 -1.91
N TRP A 57 -5.90 -13.80 -1.01
CA TRP A 57 -5.28 -13.26 0.19
C TRP A 57 -4.09 -12.36 -0.15
N GLY A 58 -3.20 -12.81 -1.03
CA GLY A 58 -2.01 -12.08 -1.43
C GLY A 58 -2.29 -10.78 -2.18
N PHE A 59 -3.23 -10.78 -3.12
CA PHE A 59 -3.55 -9.60 -3.94
C PHE A 59 -4.69 -8.75 -3.36
N GLY A 60 -5.72 -9.40 -2.82
CA GLY A 60 -6.92 -8.76 -2.29
C GLY A 60 -6.67 -8.04 -0.98
N THR A 61 -5.86 -8.60 -0.07
CA THR A 61 -5.60 -7.92 1.22
C THR A 61 -4.98 -6.54 1.02
N PRO A 62 -3.91 -6.37 0.23
CA PRO A 62 -3.33 -5.04 0.05
C PRO A 62 -4.20 -4.06 -0.75
N LEU A 63 -5.13 -4.55 -1.60
CA LEU A 63 -6.09 -3.70 -2.32
C LEU A 63 -7.08 -2.99 -1.39
N THR A 64 -7.36 -3.55 -0.21
CA THR A 64 -8.30 -2.95 0.75
C THR A 64 -7.80 -1.61 1.31
N LEU A 65 -6.52 -1.28 1.11
CA LEU A 65 -5.96 0.03 1.43
C LEU A 65 -6.69 1.18 0.71
N ILE A 66 -7.36 0.91 -0.41
CA ILE A 66 -8.24 1.87 -1.10
C ILE A 66 -9.43 2.28 -0.22
N ALA A 67 -9.94 1.35 0.60
CA ALA A 67 -11.04 1.60 1.52
C ALA A 67 -10.57 2.23 2.85
N GLY A 68 -9.28 2.15 3.15
CA GLY A 68 -8.68 2.68 4.37
C GLY A 68 -7.62 1.76 4.96
N LEU A 69 -6.69 2.33 5.71
CA LEU A 69 -5.64 1.57 6.40
C LEU A 69 -6.23 0.67 7.49
N ASP A 70 -7.26 1.14 8.19
CA ASP A 70 -8.03 0.41 9.20
C ASP A 70 -8.73 -0.83 8.61
N VAL A 71 -9.34 -0.69 7.43
CA VAL A 71 -9.95 -1.81 6.71
C VAL A 71 -8.90 -2.85 6.31
N MET A 72 -7.75 -2.40 5.81
CA MET A 72 -6.64 -3.30 5.48
C MET A 72 -6.13 -4.07 6.71
N LEU A 73 -5.96 -3.38 7.83
CA LEU A 73 -5.55 -4.01 9.08
C LEU A 73 -6.59 -5.03 9.56
N LEU A 74 -7.88 -4.73 9.45
CA LEU A 74 -8.94 -5.67 9.77
C LEU A 74 -8.84 -6.94 8.91
N VAL A 75 -8.65 -6.82 7.59
CA VAL A 75 -8.51 -7.98 6.70
C VAL A 75 -7.24 -8.78 7.00
N VAL A 76 -6.13 -8.12 7.34
CA VAL A 76 -4.91 -8.79 7.82
C VAL A 76 -5.20 -9.56 9.11
N VAL A 77 -5.92 -8.99 10.06
CA VAL A 77 -6.31 -9.68 11.30
C VAL A 77 -7.20 -10.89 11.00
N ILE A 78 -8.18 -10.76 10.11
CA ILE A 78 -9.03 -11.88 9.67
C ILE A 78 -8.16 -12.99 9.07
N TYR A 79 -7.23 -12.65 8.18
CA TYR A 79 -6.29 -13.61 7.60
C TYR A 79 -5.48 -14.34 8.69
N LEU A 80 -4.94 -13.59 9.65
CA LEU A 80 -4.14 -14.13 10.76
C LEU A 80 -4.95 -15.07 11.67
N LEU A 81 -6.23 -14.78 11.90
CA LEU A 81 -7.13 -15.62 12.69
C LEU A 81 -7.50 -16.90 11.93
N LEU A 82 -7.84 -16.79 10.65
CA LEU A 82 -8.22 -17.93 9.83
C LEU A 82 -7.05 -18.90 9.65
N ARG A 83 -5.84 -18.39 9.36
CA ARG A 83 -4.65 -19.26 9.21
C ARG A 83 -4.23 -19.99 10.50
N SER A 84 -4.74 -19.56 11.66
CA SER A 84 -4.44 -20.18 12.96
C SER A 84 -5.45 -21.25 13.35
N SER A 85 -6.57 -21.33 12.62
CA SER A 85 -7.66 -22.28 12.85
C SER A 85 -7.53 -23.55 11.99
N ASP A 86 -6.65 -23.53 10.99
CA ASP A 86 -6.25 -24.67 10.16
C ASP A 86 -4.97 -25.33 10.71
#